data_AF-A0A7X8EZP7-F1
#
_entry.id   AF-A0A7X8EZP7-F1
#
_cell.length_a   1.000
_cell.length_b   1.000
_cell.length_c   1.000
_cell.angle_alpha   90.00
_cell.angle_beta   90.00
_cell.angle_gamma   90.00
#
_symmetry.space_group_name_H-M   'P 1'
#
loop_
_entity.id
_entity.type
_entity.pdbx_description
1 polymer ?
#
loop_
_entity_poly.entity_id
_entity_poly.type
_entity_poly.pdbx_seq_one_letter_code
_entity_poly.pdbx_strand_id
1 'polypeptide(L)'
;MATHTTHLTPMPHSPAEAKSIATAILGRLRRYRPLNRQQLRDYVKVFLKLSVPDRRLCPGHSSPMDYLWHSYNTDFAVEPPINGDCLVWANRGGGKTQLAGVATLLEGLFKPDCQTRMLAGSLDQAHRMYDYFAAFVQCGFEEFVAGKVLAQSCRFKNGATVEVLPQSAAAIRGRHIHKLRCDEMELFDDQLLAAAQFVTRSDHRLRGAMEMLSTLHRPYGLMQRLV
;
A
#
# COMPACT_ATOMS: atom_id res chain seq x y z
N MET A 1 -17.52 -6.22 -45.66
CA MET A 1 -17.78 -4.90 -45.02
C MET A 1 -18.55 -5.16 -43.73
N ALA A 2 -17.86 -5.23 -42.59
CA ALA A 2 -18.50 -5.37 -41.29
C ALA A 2 -18.68 -3.96 -40.70
N THR A 3 -19.93 -3.54 -40.57
CA THR A 3 -20.32 -2.28 -39.95
C THR A 3 -20.05 -2.34 -38.46
N HIS A 4 -18.98 -1.68 -38.00
CA HIS A 4 -18.77 -1.38 -36.59
C HIS A 4 -19.82 -0.34 -36.17
N THR A 5 -20.92 -0.81 -35.60
CA THR A 5 -21.88 0.06 -34.90
C THR A 5 -21.25 0.44 -33.56
N THR A 6 -20.60 1.61 -33.52
CA THR A 6 -20.21 2.25 -32.27
C THR A 6 -21.50 2.59 -31.52
N HIS A 7 -21.88 1.75 -30.56
CA HIS A 7 -22.89 2.12 -29.56
C HIS A 7 -22.34 3.29 -28.75
N LEU A 8 -22.60 4.51 -29.22
CA LEU A 8 -22.49 5.73 -28.43
C LEU A 8 -23.43 5.55 -27.23
N THR A 9 -22.84 5.49 -26.04
CA THR A 9 -23.61 5.56 -24.79
C THR A 9 -24.51 6.79 -24.87
N PRO A 10 -25.83 6.69 -24.65
CA PRO A 10 -26.71 7.84 -24.71
C PRO A 10 -26.21 8.95 -23.79
N MET A 11 -26.20 10.19 -24.28
CA MET A 11 -25.88 11.35 -23.43
C MET A 11 -26.94 11.46 -22.33
N PRO A 12 -26.55 11.68 -21.06
CA PRO A 12 -27.50 11.70 -19.96
C PRO A 12 -28.53 12.80 -20.14
N HIS A 13 -29.81 12.47 -19.94
CA HIS A 13 -30.94 13.39 -20.11
C HIS A 13 -31.23 14.20 -18.83
N SER A 14 -30.58 13.87 -17.71
CA SER A 14 -30.68 14.62 -16.45
C SER A 14 -29.38 14.58 -15.61
N PRO A 15 -29.18 15.54 -14.69
CA PRO A 15 -28.06 15.51 -13.74
C PRO A 15 -28.02 14.27 -12.84
N ALA A 16 -29.19 13.73 -12.47
CA ALA A 16 -29.30 12.52 -11.65
C ALA A 16 -28.85 11.28 -12.43
N GLU A 17 -29.26 11.18 -13.70
CA GLU A 17 -28.84 10.12 -14.61
C GLU A 17 -27.33 10.20 -14.90
N ALA A 18 -26.80 11.41 -15.16
CA ALA A 18 -25.37 11.62 -15.32
C ALA A 18 -24.57 11.16 -14.09
N LYS A 19 -25.05 11.47 -12.88
CA LYS A 19 -24.43 11.03 -11.62
C LYS A 19 -24.46 9.52 -11.45
N SER A 20 -25.58 8.88 -11.79
CA SER A 20 -25.71 7.41 -11.72
C SER A 20 -24.74 6.71 -12.68
N ILE A 21 -24.67 7.18 -13.93
CA ILE A 21 -23.73 6.68 -14.94
C ILE A 21 -22.29 6.87 -14.47
N ALA A 22 -21.94 8.05 -13.96
CA ALA A 22 -20.61 8.34 -13.45
C ALA A 22 -20.24 7.40 -12.28
N THR A 23 -21.15 7.17 -11.33
CA THR A 23 -20.92 6.22 -10.22
C THR A 23 -20.70 4.79 -10.73
N ALA A 24 -21.48 4.34 -11.71
CA ALA A 24 -21.31 3.01 -12.30
C ALA A 24 -19.97 2.86 -13.04
N ILE A 25 -19.56 3.88 -13.80
CA ILE A 25 -18.26 3.92 -14.48
C ILE A 25 -17.13 3.90 -13.45
N LEU A 26 -17.19 4.77 -12.43
CA LEU A 26 -16.19 4.83 -11.36
C LEU A 26 -16.07 3.48 -10.62
N GLY A 27 -17.20 2.82 -10.34
CA GLY A 27 -17.21 1.49 -9.74
C GLY A 27 -16.47 0.45 -10.60
N ARG A 28 -16.66 0.49 -11.92
CA ARG A 28 -15.91 -0.38 -12.85
C ARG A 28 -14.42 -0.01 -12.91
N LEU A 29 -14.09 1.28 -12.91
CA LEU A 29 -12.71 1.77 -12.99
C LEU A 29 -11.86 1.37 -11.79
N ARG A 30 -12.45 1.16 -10.60
CA ARG A 30 -11.72 0.63 -9.41
C ARG A 30 -11.02 -0.70 -9.66
N ARG A 31 -11.52 -1.51 -10.60
CA ARG A 31 -10.97 -2.84 -10.91
C ARG A 31 -9.73 -2.77 -11.79
N TYR A 32 -9.51 -1.64 -12.45
CA TYR A 32 -8.41 -1.48 -13.39
C TYR A 32 -7.17 -1.03 -12.64
N ARG A 33 -6.13 -1.83 -12.80
CA ARG A 33 -4.80 -1.60 -12.26
C ARG A 33 -4.18 -0.36 -12.91
N PRO A 34 -3.68 0.63 -12.13
CA PRO A 34 -2.78 1.65 -12.66
C PRO A 34 -1.54 1.05 -13.35
N LEU A 35 -1.24 1.48 -14.57
CA LEU A 35 -0.11 0.99 -15.37
C LEU A 35 1.11 1.90 -15.30
N ASN A 36 0.92 3.16 -14.91
CA ASN A 36 1.97 4.14 -14.77
C ASN A 36 1.74 5.04 -13.56
N ARG A 37 2.76 5.81 -13.22
CA ARG A 37 2.78 6.70 -12.06
C ARG A 37 1.62 7.71 -12.06
N GLN A 38 1.31 8.30 -13.21
CA GLN A 38 0.23 9.27 -13.33
C GLN A 38 -1.13 8.63 -13.05
N GLN A 39 -1.39 7.47 -13.67
CA GLN A 39 -2.61 6.70 -13.40
C GLN A 39 -2.72 6.31 -11.93
N LEU A 40 -1.61 5.97 -11.26
CA LEU A 40 -1.63 5.64 -9.84
C LEU A 40 -2.01 6.86 -8.99
N ARG A 41 -1.41 8.02 -9.28
CA ARG A 41 -1.74 9.28 -8.60
C ARG A 41 -3.21 9.64 -8.78
N ASP A 42 -3.72 9.53 -10.00
CA ASP A 42 -5.11 9.83 -10.32
C ASP A 42 -6.06 8.82 -9.66
N TYR A 43 -5.71 7.54 -9.63
CA TYR A 43 -6.46 6.49 -8.94
C TYR A 43 -6.63 6.81 -7.45
N VAL A 44 -5.53 7.13 -6.76
CA VAL A 44 -5.54 7.49 -5.33
C VAL A 44 -6.34 8.77 -5.09
N LYS A 45 -6.20 9.78 -5.96
CA LYS A 45 -6.97 11.01 -5.86
C LYS A 45 -8.47 10.78 -6.03
N VAL A 46 -8.87 9.99 -7.02
CA VAL A 46 -10.28 9.76 -7.36
C VAL A 46 -10.95 8.87 -6.33
N PHE A 47 -10.34 7.74 -5.98
CA PHE A 47 -10.98 6.70 -5.17
C PHE A 47 -10.71 6.82 -3.66
N LEU A 48 -9.53 7.32 -3.27
CA LEU A 48 -9.16 7.48 -1.86
C LEU A 48 -9.27 8.93 -1.37
N LYS A 49 -9.59 9.86 -2.28
CA LYS A 49 -9.67 11.32 -1.99
C LYS A 49 -8.36 11.89 -1.43
N LEU A 50 -7.23 11.28 -1.79
CA LEU A 50 -5.91 11.71 -1.35
C LEU A 50 -5.11 12.32 -2.49
N SER A 51 -4.62 13.53 -2.28
CA SER A 51 -3.68 14.18 -3.19
C SER A 51 -2.25 13.91 -2.71
N VAL A 52 -1.60 12.91 -3.31
CA VAL A 52 -0.21 12.54 -2.96
C VAL A 52 0.76 13.53 -3.63
N PRO A 53 1.64 14.21 -2.87
CA PRO A 53 2.63 15.11 -3.44
C PRO A 53 3.61 14.37 -4.37
N ASP A 54 3.78 14.91 -5.57
CA ASP A 54 4.57 14.30 -6.67
C ASP A 54 5.72 15.21 -7.12
N ARG A 55 6.11 16.17 -6.28
CA ARG A 55 7.20 17.10 -6.54
C ARG A 55 8.30 16.90 -5.50
N ARG A 56 9.52 16.72 -5.97
CA ARG A 56 10.72 16.80 -5.12
C ARG A 56 10.99 18.26 -4.80
N LEU A 57 11.04 18.60 -3.52
CA LEU A 57 11.26 19.97 -3.07
C LEU A 57 12.76 20.30 -2.94
N CYS A 58 13.55 19.34 -2.45
CA CYS A 58 14.98 19.49 -2.24
C CYS A 58 15.78 18.53 -3.14
N PRO A 59 16.97 18.93 -3.63
CA PRO A 59 17.91 18.01 -4.25
C PRO A 59 18.21 16.82 -3.33
N GLY A 60 18.33 15.63 -3.92
CA GLY A 60 18.59 14.39 -3.18
C GLY A 60 17.37 13.79 -2.45
N HIS A 61 16.23 14.48 -2.39
CA HIS A 61 15.02 13.96 -1.74
C HIS A 61 14.11 13.23 -2.74
N SER A 62 13.35 12.28 -2.21
CA SER A 62 12.23 11.64 -2.89
C SER A 62 10.91 12.29 -2.47
N SER A 63 9.97 12.37 -3.42
CA SER A 63 8.59 12.77 -3.13
C SER A 63 7.80 11.61 -2.51
N PRO A 64 6.70 11.88 -1.78
CA PRO A 64 5.78 10.84 -1.33
C PRO A 64 5.30 9.91 -2.46
N MET A 65 5.07 10.45 -3.66
CA MET A 65 4.69 9.66 -4.82
C MET A 65 5.82 8.74 -5.32
N ASP A 66 7.09 9.05 -5.07
CA ASP A 66 8.21 8.15 -5.38
C ASP A 66 8.15 6.88 -4.53
N TYR A 67 7.90 7.02 -3.22
CA TYR A 67 7.71 5.87 -2.34
C TYR A 67 6.49 5.04 -2.76
N LEU A 68 5.34 5.68 -2.98
CA LEU A 68 4.12 4.96 -3.33
C LEU A 68 4.27 4.23 -4.67
N TRP A 69 4.86 4.89 -5.68
CA TRP A 69 5.13 4.27 -6.97
C TRP A 69 6.11 3.11 -6.86
N HIS A 70 7.19 3.25 -6.07
CA HIS A 70 8.15 2.19 -5.83
C HIS A 70 7.46 0.96 -5.21
N SER A 71 6.84 1.11 -4.03
CA SER A 71 6.13 0.02 -3.33
C SER A 71 5.09 -0.68 -4.22
N TYR A 72 4.34 0.10 -5.00
CA TYR A 72 3.32 -0.43 -5.88
C TYR A 72 3.90 -1.19 -7.09
N ASN A 73 4.85 -0.59 -7.80
CA ASN A 73 5.28 -1.02 -9.12
C ASN A 73 6.39 -2.08 -9.10
N THR A 74 7.06 -2.32 -7.97
CA THR A 74 8.16 -3.30 -7.84
C THR A 74 7.82 -4.69 -8.39
N ASP A 75 6.55 -5.13 -8.27
CA ASP A 75 6.11 -6.45 -8.74
C ASP A 75 5.61 -6.47 -10.20
N PHE A 76 5.55 -5.31 -10.86
CA PHE A 76 5.00 -5.16 -12.22
C PHE A 76 6.01 -4.67 -13.24
N ALA A 77 7.20 -4.24 -12.81
CA ALA A 77 8.25 -3.76 -13.70
C ALA A 77 8.76 -4.88 -14.62
N VAL A 78 8.98 -4.55 -15.89
CA VAL A 78 9.41 -5.49 -16.95
C VAL A 78 10.83 -5.99 -16.68
N GLU A 79 11.71 -5.11 -16.21
CA GLU A 79 13.00 -5.47 -15.65
C GLU A 79 12.91 -5.33 -14.13
N PRO A 80 12.98 -6.44 -13.37
CA PRO A 80 12.81 -6.36 -11.93
C PRO A 80 13.96 -5.53 -11.33
N PRO A 81 13.69 -4.54 -10.46
CA PRO A 81 14.74 -3.89 -9.69
C PRO A 81 15.41 -4.90 -8.75
N ILE A 82 16.66 -4.62 -8.40
CA ILE A 82 17.58 -5.50 -7.65
C ILE A 82 17.03 -5.79 -6.22
N ASN A 83 16.21 -4.90 -5.66
CA ASN A 83 15.61 -5.04 -4.34
C ASN A 83 14.22 -4.36 -4.27
N GLY A 84 13.29 -4.93 -3.52
CA GLY A 84 12.00 -4.32 -3.18
C GLY A 84 11.98 -3.59 -1.83
N ASP A 85 13.01 -3.76 -1.01
CA ASP A 85 13.14 -3.05 0.27
C ASP A 85 13.31 -1.55 0.04
N CYS A 86 12.72 -0.75 0.93
CA CYS A 86 12.94 0.69 0.92
C CYS A 86 12.94 1.28 2.33
N LEU A 87 13.75 2.31 2.51
CA LEU A 87 13.79 3.12 3.71
C LEU A 87 13.18 4.49 3.42
N VAL A 88 12.18 4.87 4.23
CA VAL A 88 11.43 6.11 4.12
C VAL A 88 11.71 6.96 5.35
N TRP A 89 12.67 7.87 5.20
CA TRP A 89 12.86 8.95 6.14
C TRP A 89 11.95 10.12 5.77
N ALA A 90 10.96 10.40 6.62
CA ALA A 90 9.97 11.44 6.38
C ALA A 90 9.70 12.29 7.63
N ASN A 91 9.30 13.55 7.44
CA ASN A 91 8.94 14.43 8.54
C ASN A 91 7.72 13.91 9.32
N ARG A 92 7.64 14.28 10.61
CA ARG A 92 6.44 14.07 11.41
C ARG A 92 5.24 14.80 10.78
N GLY A 93 4.10 14.12 10.72
CA GLY A 93 2.90 14.66 10.08
C GLY A 93 2.90 14.61 8.55
N GLY A 94 3.95 14.12 7.89
CA GLY A 94 4.03 14.01 6.42
C GLY A 94 3.18 12.90 5.79
N GLY A 95 2.27 12.27 6.54
CA GLY A 95 1.36 11.24 6.03
C GLY A 95 1.99 9.86 5.76
N LYS A 96 3.20 9.57 6.27
CA LYS A 96 3.93 8.31 6.03
C LYS A 96 3.09 7.06 6.34
N THR A 97 2.47 7.01 7.52
CA THR A 97 1.64 5.88 7.97
C THR A 97 0.37 5.74 7.13
N GLN A 98 -0.26 6.86 6.75
CA GLN A 98 -1.43 6.86 5.88
C GLN A 98 -1.07 6.33 4.48
N LEU A 99 0.07 6.75 3.93
CA LEU A 99 0.54 6.33 2.62
C LEU A 99 0.96 4.86 2.59
N ALA A 100 1.50 4.33 3.70
CA ALA A 100 1.70 2.90 3.91
C ALA A 100 0.37 2.10 3.92
N GLY A 101 -0.70 2.68 4.47
CA GLY A 101 -2.06 2.15 4.35
C GLY A 101 -2.57 2.12 2.91
N VAL A 102 -2.28 3.16 2.10
CA VAL A 102 -2.60 3.19 0.66
C VAL A 102 -1.84 2.09 -0.09
N ALA A 103 -0.53 1.96 0.13
CA ALA A 103 0.29 0.92 -0.47
C ALA A 103 -0.27 -0.48 -0.15
N THR A 104 -0.64 -0.72 1.11
CA THR A 104 -1.27 -1.96 1.57
C THR A 104 -2.57 -2.26 0.83
N LEU A 105 -3.46 -1.28 0.66
CA LEU A 105 -4.70 -1.48 -0.09
C LEU A 105 -4.40 -1.90 -1.53
N LEU A 106 -3.47 -1.19 -2.20
CA LEU A 106 -3.14 -1.46 -3.59
C LEU A 106 -2.55 -2.86 -3.79
N GLU A 107 -1.77 -3.36 -2.82
CA GLU A 107 -1.32 -4.76 -2.82
C GLU A 107 -2.49 -5.73 -2.71
N GLY A 108 -3.39 -5.49 -1.76
CA GLY A 108 -4.59 -6.32 -1.59
C GLY A 108 -5.45 -6.38 -2.85
N LEU A 109 -5.58 -5.26 -3.58
CA LEU A 109 -6.37 -5.18 -4.81
C LEU A 109 -5.68 -5.84 -6.01
N PHE A 110 -4.39 -5.57 -6.20
CA PHE A 110 -3.73 -5.80 -7.49
C PHE A 110 -2.62 -6.85 -7.47
N LYS A 111 -2.26 -7.39 -6.30
CA LYS A 111 -1.23 -8.42 -6.15
C LYS A 111 -1.88 -9.70 -5.59
N PRO A 112 -2.40 -10.60 -6.45
CA PRO A 112 -3.03 -11.85 -6.01
C PRO A 112 -2.12 -12.64 -5.08
N ASP A 113 -2.72 -13.28 -4.07
CA ASP A 113 -2.01 -14.06 -3.04
C ASP A 113 -0.94 -13.29 -2.23
N CYS A 114 -0.86 -11.96 -2.37
CA CYS A 114 0.12 -11.16 -1.63
C CYS A 114 -0.14 -11.23 -0.13
N GLN A 115 0.92 -11.44 0.65
CA GLN A 115 0.86 -11.54 2.09
C GLN A 115 1.60 -10.35 2.66
N THR A 116 0.82 -9.40 3.15
CA THR A 116 1.32 -8.15 3.70
C THR A 116 1.16 -8.18 5.21
N ARG A 117 2.22 -7.84 5.94
CA ARG A 117 2.19 -7.76 7.40
C ARG A 117 2.66 -6.40 7.90
N MET A 118 2.12 -6.02 9.05
CA MET A 118 2.34 -4.73 9.66
C MET A 118 3.01 -4.88 11.02
N LEU A 119 4.07 -4.09 11.23
CA LEU A 119 4.73 -3.86 12.50
C LEU A 119 4.90 -2.35 12.69
N ALA A 120 5.06 -1.93 13.94
CA ALA A 120 5.41 -0.56 14.28
C ALA A 120 6.23 -0.50 15.58
N GLY A 121 6.52 0.69 16.10
CA GLY A 121 7.16 0.86 17.41
C GLY A 121 6.37 0.29 18.59
N SER A 122 5.06 0.09 18.44
CA SER A 122 4.20 -0.60 19.40
C SER A 122 3.03 -1.29 18.69
N LEU A 123 2.29 -2.14 19.40
CA LEU A 123 1.13 -2.83 18.84
C LEU A 123 0.03 -1.83 18.50
N ASP A 124 -0.21 -0.86 19.37
CA ASP A 124 -1.16 0.23 19.13
C ASP A 124 -0.80 1.06 17.90
N GLN A 125 0.48 1.34 17.67
CA GLN A 125 0.93 2.05 16.46
C GLN A 125 0.70 1.22 15.20
N ALA A 126 0.89 -0.11 15.27
CA ALA A 126 0.63 -1.00 14.16
C ALA A 126 -0.88 -1.07 13.85
N HIS A 127 -1.74 -1.09 14.88
CA HIS A 127 -3.19 -0.98 14.71
C HIS A 127 -3.61 0.34 14.06
N ARG A 128 -3.00 1.48 14.43
CA ARG A 128 -3.30 2.76 13.75
C ARG A 128 -2.99 2.73 12.26
N MET A 129 -1.90 2.08 11.85
CA MET A 129 -1.60 1.87 10.43
C MET A 129 -2.67 0.99 9.76
N TYR A 130 -3.10 -0.07 10.44
CA TYR A 130 -4.19 -0.92 9.98
C TYR A 130 -5.53 -0.19 9.87
N ASP A 131 -5.84 0.72 10.80
CA ASP A 131 -7.05 1.54 10.77
C ASP A 131 -7.09 2.46 9.55
N TYR A 132 -5.96 3.06 9.16
CA TYR A 132 -5.87 3.80 7.89
C TYR A 132 -6.20 2.90 6.69
N PHE A 133 -5.61 1.70 6.64
CA PHE A 133 -5.91 0.72 5.60
C PHE A 133 -7.40 0.33 5.61
N ALA A 134 -7.97 0.00 6.77
CA ALA A 134 -9.36 -0.41 6.91
C ALA A 134 -10.34 0.72 6.50
N ALA A 135 -10.02 1.98 6.84
CA ALA A 135 -10.78 3.13 6.40
C ALA A 135 -10.77 3.28 4.87
N PHE A 136 -9.64 3.00 4.20
CA PHE A 136 -9.61 2.99 2.73
C PHE A 136 -10.43 1.85 2.15
N VAL A 137 -10.43 0.67 2.77
CA VAL A 137 -11.31 -0.43 2.36
C VAL A 137 -12.78 -0.01 2.42
N GLN A 138 -13.17 0.72 3.47
CA GLN A 138 -14.51 1.26 3.66
C GLN A 138 -14.86 2.44 2.72
N CYS A 139 -13.93 2.90 1.89
CA CYS A 139 -14.17 3.93 0.86
C CYS A 139 -14.71 3.35 -0.46
N GLY A 140 -15.38 2.19 -0.42
CA GLY A 140 -15.97 1.55 -1.59
C GLY A 140 -15.12 0.43 -2.19
N PHE A 141 -14.28 -0.23 -1.38
CA PHE A 141 -13.48 -1.41 -1.77
C PHE A 141 -13.91 -2.69 -1.03
N GLU A 142 -14.99 -2.65 -0.26
CA GLU A 142 -15.53 -3.78 0.49
C GLU A 142 -15.89 -4.95 -0.43
N GLU A 143 -16.28 -4.66 -1.67
CA GLU A 143 -16.58 -5.69 -2.68
C GLU A 143 -15.37 -6.56 -3.05
N PHE A 144 -14.14 -6.10 -2.77
CA PHE A 144 -12.91 -6.86 -3.04
C PHE A 144 -12.47 -7.71 -1.85
N VAL A 145 -13.07 -7.51 -0.67
CA VAL A 145 -12.76 -8.24 0.56
C VAL A 145 -13.53 -9.58 0.58
N ALA A 146 -12.84 -10.62 1.04
CA ALA A 146 -13.41 -11.93 1.31
C ALA A 146 -13.92 -11.95 2.76
N GLY A 147 -15.21 -11.65 2.94
CA GLY A 147 -15.86 -11.60 4.25
C GLY A 147 -15.79 -10.22 4.90
N LYS A 148 -15.55 -10.18 6.22
CA LYS A 148 -15.48 -8.93 6.99
C LYS A 148 -14.03 -8.51 7.21
N VAL A 149 -13.79 -7.20 7.24
CA VAL A 149 -12.54 -6.64 7.77
C VAL A 149 -12.55 -6.87 9.29
N LEU A 150 -11.55 -7.61 9.81
CA LEU A 150 -11.40 -7.86 11.24
C LEU A 150 -10.55 -6.75 11.88
N ALA A 151 -10.50 -6.70 13.21
CA ALA A 151 -9.76 -5.67 13.95
C ALA A 151 -8.24 -5.66 13.70
N GLN A 152 -7.69 -6.78 13.22
CA GLN A 152 -6.24 -6.94 13.01
C GLN A 152 -5.88 -7.66 11.71
N SER A 153 -6.87 -8.04 10.90
CA SER A 153 -6.62 -8.76 9.66
C SER A 153 -7.75 -8.64 8.64
N CYS A 154 -7.37 -8.70 7.37
CA CYS A 154 -8.26 -8.62 6.23
C CYS A 154 -7.80 -9.60 5.14
N ARG A 155 -8.76 -10.22 4.47
CA ARG A 155 -8.50 -11.11 3.32
C ARG A 155 -9.21 -10.56 2.09
N PHE A 156 -8.55 -10.55 0.95
CA PHE A 156 -9.12 -10.17 -0.34
C PHE A 156 -9.59 -11.41 -1.11
N LYS A 157 -10.55 -11.22 -2.04
CA LYS A 157 -11.11 -12.28 -2.88
C LYS A 157 -10.09 -12.92 -3.82
N ASN A 158 -8.99 -12.21 -4.13
CA ASN A 158 -7.87 -12.70 -4.93
C ASN A 158 -6.81 -13.47 -4.11
N GLY A 159 -7.11 -13.83 -2.86
CA GLY A 159 -6.20 -14.56 -1.98
C GLY A 159 -5.26 -13.68 -1.15
N ALA A 160 -5.12 -12.38 -1.45
CA ALA A 160 -4.23 -11.51 -0.70
C ALA A 160 -4.68 -11.34 0.76
N THR A 161 -3.71 -11.17 1.67
CA THR A 161 -3.95 -11.04 3.11
C THR A 161 -3.17 -9.89 3.71
N VAL A 162 -3.80 -9.17 4.63
CA VAL A 162 -3.22 -8.11 5.44
C VAL A 162 -3.43 -8.48 6.90
N GLU A 163 -2.39 -8.40 7.73
CA GLU A 163 -2.47 -8.74 9.15
C GLU A 163 -1.45 -7.94 9.96
N VAL A 164 -1.86 -7.46 11.14
CA VAL A 164 -0.99 -6.85 12.14
C VAL A 164 -0.28 -7.96 12.90
N LEU A 165 1.05 -7.90 12.99
CA LEU A 165 1.83 -8.88 13.73
C LEU A 165 1.94 -8.47 15.21
N PRO A 166 1.95 -9.45 16.14
CA PRO A 166 2.31 -9.19 17.52
C PRO A 166 3.74 -8.63 17.63
N GLN A 167 3.95 -7.75 18.60
CA GLN A 167 5.24 -7.11 18.86
C GLN A 167 6.21 -8.01 19.62
N SER A 168 6.50 -9.19 19.08
CA SER A 168 7.48 -10.10 19.66
C SER A 168 8.25 -10.87 18.59
N ALA A 169 9.56 -11.01 18.80
CA ALA A 169 10.44 -11.77 17.90
C ALA A 169 9.94 -13.21 17.68
N ALA A 170 9.39 -13.85 18.72
CA ALA A 170 8.85 -15.20 18.63
C ALA A 170 7.63 -15.30 17.69
N ALA A 171 6.75 -14.31 17.67
CA ALA A 171 5.56 -14.31 16.81
C ALA A 171 5.86 -13.96 15.35
N ILE A 172 6.95 -13.21 15.13
CA ILE A 172 7.41 -12.76 13.82
C ILE A 172 8.23 -13.84 13.11
N ARG A 173 9.09 -14.55 13.84
CA ARG A 173 9.93 -15.62 13.28
C ARG A 173 9.10 -16.74 12.67
N GLY A 174 9.62 -17.34 11.59
CA GLY A 174 8.98 -18.46 10.89
C GLY A 174 7.83 -18.05 9.95
N ARG A 175 7.50 -16.75 9.88
CA ARG A 175 6.59 -16.24 8.85
C ARG A 175 7.33 -16.17 7.51
N HIS A 176 6.62 -16.54 6.44
CA HIS A 176 7.08 -16.42 5.06
C HIS A 176 6.08 -15.59 4.28
N ILE A 177 6.31 -14.28 4.26
CA ILE A 177 5.38 -13.29 3.72
C ILE A 177 6.03 -12.53 2.55
N HIS A 178 5.22 -11.81 1.78
CA HIS A 178 5.72 -11.06 0.64
C HIS A 178 6.15 -9.65 1.04
N LYS A 179 5.35 -8.97 1.87
CA LYS A 179 5.55 -7.55 2.17
C LYS A 179 5.49 -7.35 3.68
N LEU A 180 6.52 -6.71 4.24
CA LEU A 180 6.55 -6.29 5.63
C LEU A 180 6.61 -4.77 5.69
N ARG A 181 5.66 -4.15 6.39
CA ARG A 181 5.67 -2.71 6.66
C ARG A 181 6.01 -2.47 8.12
N CYS A 182 7.07 -1.71 8.35
CA CYS A 182 7.53 -1.34 9.67
C CYS A 182 7.48 0.18 9.83
N ASP A 183 6.55 0.67 10.65
CA ASP A 183 6.44 2.11 10.95
C ASP A 183 7.15 2.47 12.26
N GLU A 184 7.60 3.71 12.38
CA GLU A 184 8.36 4.20 13.53
C GLU A 184 9.58 3.31 13.88
N MET A 185 10.39 2.95 12.88
CA MET A 185 11.54 2.04 13.03
C MET A 185 12.51 2.35 14.18
N GLU A 186 12.63 3.60 14.61
CA GLU A 186 13.51 3.97 15.73
C GLU A 186 13.01 3.53 17.11
N LEU A 187 11.75 3.11 17.18
CA LEU A 187 11.16 2.55 18.39
C LEU A 187 11.34 1.04 18.48
N PHE A 188 11.84 0.39 17.43
CA PHE A 188 12.16 -1.03 17.46
C PHE A 188 13.35 -1.28 18.38
N ASP A 189 13.41 -2.47 18.94
CA ASP A 189 14.64 -3.02 19.51
C ASP A 189 15.38 -3.89 18.48
N ASP A 190 16.65 -4.21 18.78
CA ASP A 190 17.50 -4.99 17.88
C ASP A 190 16.98 -6.41 17.65
N GLN A 191 16.29 -7.02 18.63
CA GLN A 191 15.76 -8.37 18.51
C GLN A 191 14.56 -8.42 17.56
N LEU A 192 13.69 -7.41 17.65
CA LEU A 192 12.52 -7.24 16.81
C LEU A 192 12.93 -6.96 15.37
N LEU A 193 13.91 -6.07 15.15
CA LEU A 193 14.46 -5.81 13.83
C LEU A 193 15.11 -7.06 13.24
N ALA A 194 15.96 -7.76 14.00
CA ALA A 194 16.60 -8.98 13.53
C ALA A 194 15.57 -10.07 13.17
N ALA A 195 14.47 -10.17 13.92
CA ALA A 195 13.38 -11.08 13.58
C ALA A 195 12.67 -10.67 12.27
N ALA A 196 12.41 -9.38 12.09
CA ALA A 196 11.74 -8.82 10.91
C ALA A 196 12.55 -8.97 9.62
N GLN A 197 13.88 -8.87 9.65
CA GLN A 197 14.74 -8.91 8.47
C GLN A 197 14.67 -10.22 7.67
N PHE A 198 14.21 -11.32 8.26
CA PHE A 198 14.23 -12.65 7.63
C PHE A 198 12.85 -13.24 7.32
N VAL A 199 11.77 -12.44 7.40
CA VAL A 199 10.41 -12.95 7.15
C VAL A 199 9.92 -12.77 5.72
N THR A 200 10.53 -11.86 4.97
CA THR A 200 10.13 -11.57 3.59
C THR A 200 10.73 -12.60 2.64
N ARG A 201 9.90 -13.15 1.75
CA ARG A 201 10.30 -14.14 0.75
C ARG A 201 9.70 -13.78 -0.59
N SER A 202 10.54 -13.77 -1.62
CA SER A 202 10.09 -13.63 -3.00
C SER A 202 9.54 -14.96 -3.52
N ASP A 203 8.62 -14.88 -4.47
CA ASP A 203 8.24 -15.98 -5.35
C ASP A 203 8.37 -15.58 -6.83
N HIS A 204 7.85 -16.41 -7.73
CA HIS A 204 7.88 -16.17 -9.17
C HIS A 204 7.07 -14.95 -9.66
N ARG A 205 6.17 -14.39 -8.82
CA ARG A 205 5.28 -13.26 -9.15
C ARG A 205 5.53 -12.04 -8.27
N LEU A 206 5.86 -12.24 -7.00
CA LEU A 206 5.91 -11.22 -5.97
C LEU A 206 7.31 -11.16 -5.35
N ARG A 207 7.85 -9.95 -5.28
CA ARG A 207 9.12 -9.64 -4.62
C ARG A 207 8.92 -9.55 -3.12
N GLY A 208 9.76 -10.24 -2.36
CA GLY A 208 9.92 -9.99 -0.92
C GLY A 208 10.38 -8.55 -0.69
N ALA A 209 9.72 -7.80 0.18
CA ALA A 209 10.08 -6.42 0.48
C ALA A 209 9.78 -6.03 1.92
N MET A 210 10.75 -5.40 2.58
CA MET A 210 10.62 -4.74 3.86
C MET A 210 10.65 -3.21 3.67
N GLU A 211 9.53 -2.57 3.99
CA GLU A 211 9.36 -1.12 3.93
C GLU A 211 9.53 -0.54 5.34
N MET A 212 10.57 0.27 5.53
CA MET A 212 10.97 0.82 6.83
C MET A 212 10.71 2.32 6.88
N LEU A 213 9.73 2.75 7.66
CA LEU A 213 9.31 4.15 7.75
C LEU A 213 9.71 4.74 9.11
N SER A 214 10.26 5.95 9.11
CA SER A 214 10.57 6.66 10.35
C SER A 214 10.74 8.16 10.17
N THR A 215 10.74 8.86 11.31
CA THR A 215 10.99 10.29 11.42
C THR A 215 12.44 10.66 11.74
N LEU A 216 13.29 9.67 12.06
CA LEU A 216 14.67 9.86 12.51
C LEU A 216 14.77 10.87 13.67
N HIS A 217 13.97 10.66 14.71
CA HIS A 217 13.85 11.54 15.88
C HIS A 217 14.78 11.16 17.05
N ARG A 218 15.38 9.96 17.04
CA ARG A 218 16.33 9.47 18.05
C ARG A 218 17.76 9.55 17.50
N PRO A 219 18.62 10.43 18.06
CA PRO A 219 20.03 10.45 17.73
C PRO A 219 20.68 9.08 17.96
N TYR A 220 21.52 8.63 17.01
CA TYR A 220 22.19 7.31 17.06
C TYR A 220 21.23 6.12 17.12
N GLY A 221 19.97 6.34 16.72
CA GLY A 221 18.93 5.31 16.67
C GLY A 221 19.13 4.31 15.54
N LEU A 222 18.21 3.34 15.47
CA LEU A 222 18.23 2.27 14.46
C LEU A 222 18.26 2.80 13.02
N MET A 223 17.53 3.87 12.73
CA MET A 223 17.50 4.44 11.38
C MET A 223 18.86 4.91 10.90
N GLN A 224 19.68 5.50 11.77
CA GLN A 224 21.03 5.93 11.40
C GLN A 224 21.95 4.74 11.10
N ARG A 225 21.71 3.56 11.69
CA ARG A 225 22.45 2.33 11.37
C ARG A 225 22.01 1.67 10.06
N LEU A 226 20.83 2.02 9.56
CA LEU A 226 20.23 1.45 8.35
C LEU A 226 20.45 2.30 7.08
N VAL A 227 20.85 3.56 7.24
CA VAL A 227 21.15 4.52 6.15
C VAL A 227 22.62 4.43 5.74
#